data_AF-A0A9W4UJY1-F1
#
_entry.id   AF-A0A9W4UJY1-F1
#
_cell.length_a   1.000
_cell.length_b   1.000
_cell.length_c   1.000
_cell.angle_alpha   90.00
_cell.angle_beta   90.00
_cell.angle_gamma   90.00
#
_symmetry.space_group_name_H-M   'P 1'
#
loop_
_entity.id
_entity.type
_entity.pdbx_description
1 polymer ?
#
loop_
_entity_poly.entity_id
_entity_poly.type
_entity_poly.pdbx_seq_one_letter_code
_entity_poly.pdbx_strand_id
1 'polypeptide(L)'
;MATLFNPNVMLDNIGISIANLQAACSRSPGWGSPRQAGEGLKAQAKRLDDQLLTWARCMPIHWRPNTLISGRDFDPTIPSYLGLCDNYPSCQIALVWHLWRLQRLTLLKLMLVSSNTSSPYDCSSQTLGSCTLNDSEYTSSHREVAQDLVDSVCRSTPFHLGNRSLPSSMTDFDNLDIVILPGYSSPDALQSDSDYNQYRYLTTQSDEHRHHVIAQGAWHMMNSLSRLLELLSEEPTIANLLRPGQHQWIRSQFLRVRTSLHIPSAGYDDVNHNNISEKLLAN
;
A
#
# COMPACT_ATOMS: atom_id res chain seq x y z
N MET A 1 -9.18 25.32 24.12
CA MET A 1 -8.15 24.28 24.35
C MET A 1 -8.17 23.35 23.16
N ALA A 2 -7.26 23.54 22.20
CA ALA A 2 -7.15 22.65 21.04
C ALA A 2 -6.46 21.37 21.51
N THR A 3 -7.19 20.25 21.53
CA THR A 3 -6.58 18.93 21.63
C THR A 3 -5.57 18.81 20.50
N LEU A 4 -4.31 18.52 20.84
CA LEU A 4 -3.25 18.25 19.87
C LEU A 4 -3.77 17.16 18.91
N PHE A 5 -4.13 17.54 17.69
CA PHE A 5 -4.62 16.62 16.68
C PHE A 5 -3.44 15.77 16.22
N ASN A 6 -3.26 14.59 16.81
CA ASN A 6 -2.25 13.64 16.36
C ASN A 6 -2.84 12.81 15.21
N PRO A 7 -2.39 13.01 13.96
CA PRO A 7 -2.95 12.31 12.81
C PRO A 7 -2.77 10.80 12.91
N ASN A 8 -1.71 10.31 13.56
CA ASN A 8 -1.48 8.87 13.71
C ASN A 8 -2.51 8.24 14.64
N VAL A 9 -2.82 8.89 15.78
CA VAL A 9 -3.83 8.40 16.73
C VAL A 9 -5.22 8.33 16.07
N MET A 10 -5.57 9.32 15.25
CA MET A 10 -6.82 9.28 14.50
C MET A 10 -6.85 8.11 13.51
N LEU A 11 -5.76 7.89 12.78
CA LEU A 11 -5.66 6.79 11.82
C LEU A 11 -5.71 5.41 12.49
N ASP A 12 -5.10 5.27 13.67
CA ASP A 12 -5.15 4.05 14.48
C ASP A 12 -6.57 3.77 14.98
N ASN A 13 -7.28 4.79 15.46
CA ASN A 13 -8.67 4.66 15.91
C ASN A 13 -9.61 4.22 14.76
N ILE A 14 -9.39 4.78 13.56
CA ILE A 14 -10.12 4.33 12.37
C ILE A 14 -9.74 2.88 12.04
N GLY A 15 -8.45 2.53 12.09
CA GLY A 15 -7.95 1.17 11.89
C GLY A 15 -8.59 0.14 12.82
N ILE A 16 -8.71 0.45 14.11
CA ILE A 16 -9.41 -0.39 15.10
C ILE A 16 -10.87 -0.60 14.68
N SER A 17 -11.54 0.48 14.23
CA SER A 17 -12.93 0.41 13.79
C SER A 17 -13.10 -0.45 12.54
N ILE A 18 -12.14 -0.41 11.61
CA ILE A 18 -12.09 -1.28 10.42
C ILE A 18 -11.89 -2.73 10.81
N ALA A 19 -10.94 -3.02 11.71
CA ALA A 19 -10.68 -4.38 12.18
C ALA A 19 -11.92 -4.98 12.88
N ASN A 20 -12.62 -4.19 13.69
CA ASN A 20 -13.88 -4.60 14.31
C ASN A 20 -14.97 -4.89 13.27
N LEU A 21 -15.05 -4.08 12.21
CA LEU A 21 -15.99 -4.32 11.10
C LEU A 21 -15.66 -5.61 10.35
N GLN A 22 -14.38 -5.87 10.04
CA GLN A 22 -13.94 -7.11 9.42
C GLN A 22 -14.30 -8.32 10.28
N ALA A 23 -14.03 -8.25 11.59
CA ALA A 23 -14.36 -9.32 12.52
C ALA A 23 -15.88 -9.57 12.60
N ALA A 24 -16.70 -8.52 12.55
CA ALA A 24 -18.15 -8.64 12.50
C ALA A 24 -18.62 -9.33 11.22
N CYS A 25 -18.02 -9.01 10.07
CA CYS A 25 -18.31 -9.69 8.80
C CYS A 25 -17.94 -11.18 8.85
N SER A 26 -16.77 -11.52 9.39
CA SER A 26 -16.31 -12.93 9.48
C SER A 26 -17.11 -13.77 10.48
N ARG A 27 -17.68 -13.15 11.52
CA ARG A 27 -18.43 -13.83 12.60
C ARG A 27 -19.92 -13.99 12.34
N SER A 28 -20.43 -13.57 11.19
CA SER A 28 -21.87 -13.63 10.91
C SER A 28 -22.24 -14.78 9.95
N PRO A 29 -22.34 -16.04 10.41
CA PRO A 29 -23.13 -17.04 9.71
C PRO A 29 -24.62 -16.85 10.08
N GLY A 30 -25.37 -16.14 9.23
CA GLY A 30 -26.83 -16.24 9.22
C GLY A 30 -27.64 -15.31 10.14
N TRP A 31 -27.32 -14.03 10.27
CA TRP A 31 -28.20 -13.07 10.97
C TRP A 31 -29.12 -12.28 10.02
N GLY A 32 -30.43 -12.50 10.19
CA GLY A 32 -31.50 -11.69 9.62
C GLY A 32 -31.57 -11.72 8.09
N SER A 33 -32.57 -11.04 7.51
CA SER A 33 -32.68 -10.91 6.05
C SER A 33 -31.31 -10.50 5.47
N PRO A 34 -30.70 -11.30 4.55
CA PRO A 34 -29.34 -11.08 4.05
C PRO A 34 -29.12 -9.65 3.50
N ARG A 35 -30.19 -9.00 3.05
CA ARG A 35 -30.17 -7.63 2.51
C ARG A 35 -29.94 -6.55 3.56
N GLN A 36 -30.64 -6.58 4.70
CA GLN A 36 -30.54 -5.50 5.70
C GLN A 36 -29.21 -5.52 6.47
N ALA A 37 -28.67 -6.72 6.74
CA ALA A 37 -27.35 -6.86 7.34
C ALA A 37 -26.23 -6.38 6.39
N GLY A 38 -26.33 -6.69 5.09
CA GLY A 38 -25.38 -6.23 4.07
C GLY A 38 -25.41 -4.71 3.85
N GLU A 39 -26.60 -4.10 3.84
CA GLU A 39 -26.76 -2.64 3.71
C GLU A 39 -26.16 -1.87 4.90
N GLY A 40 -26.36 -2.37 6.12
CA GLY A 40 -25.77 -1.77 7.33
C GLY A 40 -24.24 -1.83 7.34
N LEU A 41 -23.66 -2.96 6.91
CA LEU A 41 -22.21 -3.14 6.79
C LEU A 41 -21.61 -2.23 5.70
N LYS A 42 -22.26 -2.13 4.54
CA LYS A 42 -21.85 -1.26 3.43
C LYS A 42 -21.91 0.22 3.84
N ALA A 43 -22.96 0.63 4.54
CA ALA A 43 -23.07 1.98 5.08
C ALA A 43 -21.98 2.28 6.13
N GLN A 44 -21.67 1.32 7.01
CA GLN A 44 -20.60 1.47 7.99
C GLN A 44 -19.22 1.56 7.32
N ALA A 45 -18.94 0.71 6.34
CA ALA A 45 -17.70 0.76 5.57
C ALA A 45 -17.55 2.13 4.87
N LYS A 46 -18.64 2.68 4.32
CA LYS A 46 -18.63 3.99 3.64
C LYS A 46 -18.32 5.12 4.61
N ARG A 47 -18.93 5.11 5.80
CA ARG A 47 -18.63 6.09 6.85
C ARG A 47 -17.16 6.06 7.27
N LEU A 48 -16.57 4.87 7.39
CA LEU A 48 -15.14 4.74 7.71
C LEU A 48 -14.26 5.24 6.55
N ASP A 49 -14.65 4.99 5.29
CA ASP A 49 -13.93 5.52 4.13
C ASP A 49 -13.97 7.05 4.07
N ASP A 50 -15.12 7.66 4.35
CA ASP A 50 -15.27 9.11 4.46
C ASP A 50 -14.37 9.71 5.56
N GLN A 51 -14.20 9.00 6.69
CA GLN A 51 -13.27 9.39 7.74
C GLN A 51 -11.80 9.32 7.28
N LEU A 52 -11.42 8.28 6.53
CA LEU A 52 -10.09 8.17 5.94
C LEU A 52 -9.82 9.27 4.91
N LEU A 53 -10.81 9.59 4.07
CA LEU A 53 -10.71 10.69 3.10
C LEU A 53 -10.57 12.04 3.81
N THR A 54 -11.32 12.24 4.90
CA THR A 54 -11.23 13.45 5.72
C THR A 54 -9.85 13.56 6.37
N TRP A 55 -9.35 12.46 6.95
CA TRP A 55 -8.01 12.39 7.51
C TRP A 55 -6.95 12.82 6.47
N ALA A 56 -7.00 12.28 5.26
CA ALA A 56 -6.04 12.60 4.20
C ALA A 56 -6.07 14.08 3.79
N ARG A 57 -7.25 14.71 3.81
CA ARG A 57 -7.41 16.15 3.52
C ARG A 57 -6.82 17.04 4.62
N CYS A 58 -6.85 16.58 5.87
CA CYS A 58 -6.31 17.30 7.03
C CYS A 58 -4.78 17.20 7.16
N MET A 59 -4.12 16.36 6.35
CA MET A 59 -2.68 16.20 6.43
C MET A 59 -1.94 17.45 5.93
N PRO A 60 -0.85 17.87 6.61
CA PRO A 60 -0.03 18.98 6.16
C PRO A 60 0.48 18.77 4.73
N ILE A 61 0.62 19.86 3.97
CA ILE A 61 1.07 19.81 2.57
C ILE A 61 2.41 19.08 2.44
N HIS A 62 3.35 19.35 3.35
CA HIS A 62 4.67 18.70 3.34
C HIS A 62 4.63 17.19 3.61
N TRP A 63 3.52 16.60 4.09
CA TRP A 63 3.37 15.15 4.22
C TRP A 63 2.87 14.51 2.93
N ARG A 64 2.37 15.28 1.96
CA ARG A 64 1.81 14.73 0.73
C ARG A 64 2.92 14.12 -0.13
N PRO A 65 2.64 13.00 -0.81
CA PRO A 65 3.58 12.39 -1.73
C PRO A 65 3.97 13.38 -2.82
N ASN A 66 5.28 13.50 -3.08
CA ASN A 66 5.82 14.22 -4.24
C ASN A 66 6.24 13.21 -5.30
N THR A 67 5.53 13.13 -6.42
CA THR A 67 5.82 12.15 -7.47
C THR A 67 7.00 12.61 -8.33
N LEU A 68 8.06 11.81 -8.32
CA LEU A 68 9.29 11.99 -9.09
C LEU A 68 9.30 11.11 -10.34
N ILE A 69 10.06 11.51 -11.35
CA ILE A 69 10.21 10.84 -12.65
C ILE A 69 11.61 10.26 -12.79
N SER A 70 11.70 8.98 -13.16
CA SER A 70 12.97 8.26 -13.34
C SER A 70 13.82 8.85 -14.45
N GLY A 71 15.14 8.94 -14.23
CA GLY A 71 16.10 9.53 -15.18
C GLY A 71 16.05 11.06 -15.27
N ARG A 72 15.01 11.70 -14.72
CA ARG A 72 14.91 13.15 -14.58
C ARG A 72 15.21 13.60 -13.15
N ASP A 73 14.49 13.03 -12.20
CA ASP A 73 14.47 13.47 -10.81
C ASP A 73 15.21 12.49 -9.88
N PHE A 74 15.40 11.23 -10.30
CA PHE A 74 16.16 10.22 -9.57
C PHE A 74 16.84 9.22 -10.51
N ASP A 75 17.82 8.50 -9.95
CA ASP A 75 18.67 7.57 -10.67
C ASP A 75 17.88 6.39 -11.30
N PRO A 76 18.10 6.08 -12.59
CA PRO A 76 17.35 5.04 -13.30
C PRO A 76 17.68 3.61 -12.85
N THR A 77 18.73 3.39 -12.06
CA THR A 77 19.03 2.08 -11.46
C THR A 77 18.00 1.67 -10.41
N ILE A 78 17.25 2.63 -9.86
CA ILE A 78 16.17 2.36 -8.90
C ILE A 78 14.96 1.77 -9.65
N PRO A 79 14.53 0.52 -9.34
CA PRO A 79 13.40 -0.08 -10.03
C PRO A 79 12.10 0.65 -9.70
N SER A 80 11.62 1.45 -10.64
CA SER A 80 10.44 2.31 -10.48
C SER A 80 9.16 1.67 -11.00
N TYR A 81 8.01 2.16 -10.54
CA TYR A 81 6.71 1.75 -11.06
C TYR A 81 6.26 2.73 -12.14
N LEU A 82 6.16 2.27 -13.39
CA LEU A 82 5.81 3.09 -14.55
C LEU A 82 6.72 4.32 -14.73
N GLY A 83 8.00 4.21 -14.34
CA GLY A 83 8.94 5.35 -14.39
C GLY A 83 8.71 6.39 -13.30
N LEU A 84 7.84 6.12 -12.32
CA LEU A 84 7.45 7.07 -11.27
C LEU A 84 7.83 6.55 -9.88
N CYS A 85 8.08 7.49 -8.96
CA CYS A 85 8.23 7.20 -7.54
C CYS A 85 7.63 8.30 -6.66
N ASP A 86 6.81 7.94 -5.68
CA ASP A 86 6.29 8.88 -4.69
C ASP A 86 7.34 9.07 -3.58
N ASN A 87 7.85 10.29 -3.41
CA ASN A 87 8.82 10.69 -2.39
C ASN A 87 8.12 11.31 -1.16
N TYR A 88 8.71 11.12 0.03
CA TYR A 88 8.19 11.59 1.31
C TYR A 88 9.29 12.18 2.19
N PRO A 89 8.98 13.07 3.15
CA PRO A 89 9.99 13.62 4.05
C PRO A 89 10.71 12.59 4.91
N SER A 90 10.06 11.47 5.23
CA SER A 90 10.65 10.38 6.00
C SER A 90 9.95 9.05 5.73
N CYS A 91 10.63 7.95 6.05
CA CYS A 91 10.03 6.60 6.02
C CYS A 91 8.79 6.50 6.92
N GLN A 92 8.76 7.22 8.04
CA GLN A 92 7.61 7.22 8.95
C GLN A 92 6.37 7.84 8.28
N ILE A 93 6.52 8.97 7.58
CA ILE A 93 5.40 9.59 6.88
C ILE A 93 4.89 8.68 5.75
N ALA A 94 5.82 8.07 4.99
CA ALA A 94 5.46 7.11 3.95
C ALA A 94 4.69 5.90 4.52
N LEU A 95 5.12 5.38 5.68
CA LEU A 95 4.44 4.30 6.40
C LEU A 95 3.01 4.67 6.82
N VAL A 96 2.80 5.88 7.32
CA VAL A 96 1.46 6.38 7.69
C VAL A 96 0.55 6.41 6.45
N TRP A 97 1.05 6.87 5.31
CA TRP A 97 0.30 6.79 4.05
C TRP A 97 0.04 5.36 3.58
N HIS A 98 0.96 4.42 3.79
CA HIS A 98 0.70 2.99 3.51
C HIS A 98 -0.43 2.44 4.34
N LEU A 99 -0.43 2.72 5.65
CA LEU A 99 -1.48 2.29 6.55
C LEU A 99 -2.84 2.80 6.05
N TRP A 100 -2.93 4.08 5.69
CA TRP A 100 -4.13 4.67 5.10
C TRP A 100 -4.55 3.96 3.80
N ARG A 101 -3.63 3.70 2.86
CA ARG A 101 -3.95 3.01 1.59
C ARG A 101 -4.50 1.60 1.83
N LEU A 102 -3.88 0.83 2.72
CA LEU A 102 -4.27 -0.54 3.02
C LEU A 102 -5.62 -0.60 3.74
N GLN A 103 -5.88 0.33 4.67
CA GLN A 103 -7.18 0.47 5.33
C GLN A 103 -8.29 0.78 4.31
N ARG A 104 -8.05 1.67 3.35
CA ARG A 104 -9.00 1.94 2.26
C ARG A 104 -9.23 0.73 1.37
N LEU A 105 -8.17 0.02 0.97
CA LEU A 105 -8.29 -1.22 0.18
C LEU A 105 -9.12 -2.29 0.92
N THR A 106 -8.94 -2.39 2.24
CA THR A 106 -9.74 -3.28 3.09
C THR A 106 -11.21 -2.91 3.11
N LEU A 107 -11.54 -1.61 3.25
CA LEU A 107 -12.92 -1.14 3.18
C LEU A 107 -13.55 -1.40 1.81
N LEU A 108 -12.81 -1.18 0.73
CA LEU A 108 -13.27 -1.50 -0.63
C LEU A 108 -13.59 -2.99 -0.79
N LYS A 109 -12.72 -3.87 -0.28
CA LYS A 109 -13.01 -5.31 -0.21
C LYS A 109 -14.34 -5.58 0.48
N LEU A 110 -14.57 -5.02 1.67
CA LEU A 110 -15.81 -5.22 2.42
C LEU A 110 -17.05 -4.74 1.65
N MET A 111 -16.95 -3.60 0.94
CA MET A 111 -18.05 -3.08 0.12
C MET A 111 -18.35 -3.96 -1.10
N LEU A 112 -17.32 -4.54 -1.72
CA LEU A 112 -17.44 -5.40 -2.89
C LEU A 112 -18.04 -6.77 -2.51
N VAL A 113 -17.55 -7.41 -1.45
CA VAL A 113 -18.09 -8.68 -0.93
C VAL A 113 -19.58 -8.55 -0.59
N SER A 114 -19.97 -7.44 0.04
CA SER A 114 -21.37 -7.17 0.38
C SER A 114 -22.28 -7.01 -0.85
N SER A 115 -21.72 -6.65 -2.01
CA SER A 115 -22.48 -6.47 -3.25
C SER A 115 -22.59 -7.78 -4.07
N ASN A 116 -21.60 -8.68 -3.96
CA ASN A 116 -21.58 -9.96 -4.66
C ASN A 116 -22.41 -11.07 -3.97
N THR A 117 -22.95 -10.83 -2.78
CA THR A 117 -23.77 -11.81 -2.02
C THR A 117 -25.24 -11.84 -2.50
N SER A 118 -25.51 -11.38 -3.73
CA SER A 118 -26.81 -11.54 -4.37
C SER A 118 -26.97 -13.01 -4.79
N SER A 119 -27.86 -13.71 -4.10
CA SER A 119 -28.13 -15.15 -4.22
C SER A 119 -28.24 -15.66 -5.67
N PRO A 120 -27.63 -16.82 -6.03
CA PRO A 120 -27.85 -17.48 -7.32
C PRO A 120 -29.26 -18.08 -7.49
N TYR A 121 -30.15 -17.96 -6.50
CA TYR A 121 -31.50 -18.54 -6.53
C TYR A 121 -32.62 -17.59 -6.97
N ASP A 122 -32.38 -16.28 -7.17
CA ASP A 122 -33.43 -15.33 -7.61
C ASP A 122 -33.56 -15.24 -9.14
N CYS A 123 -33.44 -16.36 -9.85
CA CYS A 123 -33.68 -16.44 -11.30
C CYS A 123 -35.15 -16.73 -11.64
N SER A 124 -36.10 -16.17 -10.89
CA SER A 124 -37.53 -16.37 -11.11
C SER A 124 -38.39 -15.16 -10.75
N SER A 125 -37.99 -13.94 -11.12
CA SER A 125 -39.00 -12.91 -11.37
C SER A 125 -38.49 -11.84 -12.33
N GLN A 126 -39.08 -11.84 -13.52
CA GLN A 126 -38.98 -10.76 -14.48
C GLN A 126 -39.49 -9.47 -13.84
N THR A 127 -38.59 -8.56 -13.47
CA THR A 127 -38.87 -7.11 -13.49
C THR A 127 -37.70 -6.40 -14.15
N LEU A 128 -37.88 -6.20 -15.45
CA LEU A 128 -37.00 -5.49 -16.35
C LEU A 128 -37.01 -4.01 -15.99
N GLY A 129 -35.83 -3.46 -15.65
CA GLY A 129 -35.55 -2.03 -15.75
C GLY A 129 -35.65 -1.21 -14.46
N SER A 130 -34.63 -1.27 -13.60
CA SER A 130 -34.17 -0.07 -12.86
C SER A 130 -32.87 -0.28 -12.04
N CYS A 131 -32.41 -1.51 -11.79
CA CYS A 131 -31.30 -1.77 -10.85
C CYS A 131 -29.89 -1.85 -11.49
N THR A 132 -29.76 -1.86 -12.81
CA THR A 132 -28.49 -2.24 -13.48
C THR A 132 -27.52 -1.07 -13.71
N LEU A 133 -28.01 0.16 -13.85
CA LEU A 133 -27.15 1.31 -14.16
C LEU A 133 -26.36 1.80 -12.92
N ASN A 134 -27.03 1.90 -11.77
CA ASN A 134 -26.40 2.38 -10.53
C ASN A 134 -25.37 1.38 -9.98
N ASP A 135 -25.61 0.06 -10.07
CA ASP A 135 -24.65 -0.95 -9.61
C ASP A 135 -23.43 -1.06 -10.53
N SER A 136 -23.61 -0.85 -11.84
CA SER A 136 -22.51 -0.81 -12.82
C SER A 136 -21.60 0.39 -12.60
N GLU A 137 -22.16 1.58 -12.41
CA GLU A 137 -21.37 2.80 -12.15
C GLU A 137 -20.69 2.76 -10.78
N TYR A 138 -21.40 2.26 -9.75
CA TYR A 138 -20.86 2.07 -8.40
C TYR A 138 -19.68 1.10 -8.35
N THR A 139 -19.75 -0.01 -9.08
CA THR A 139 -18.65 -0.98 -9.18
C THR A 139 -17.48 -0.45 -10.00
N SER A 140 -17.75 0.36 -11.03
CA SER A 140 -16.72 1.00 -11.85
C SER A 140 -15.94 2.06 -11.07
N SER A 141 -16.62 2.89 -10.28
CA SER A 141 -15.97 3.89 -9.41
C SER A 141 -15.06 3.25 -8.36
N HIS A 142 -15.50 2.18 -7.70
CA HIS A 142 -14.64 1.46 -6.74
C HIS A 142 -13.46 0.77 -7.39
N ARG A 143 -13.62 0.32 -8.65
CA ARG A 143 -12.53 -0.26 -9.41
C ARG A 143 -11.42 0.75 -9.65
N GLU A 144 -11.77 1.96 -10.07
CA GLU A 144 -10.81 3.05 -10.30
C GLU A 144 -10.09 3.41 -9.00
N VAL A 145 -10.83 3.57 -7.89
CA VAL A 145 -10.23 3.87 -6.59
C VAL A 145 -9.28 2.75 -6.13
N ALA A 146 -9.65 1.48 -6.30
CA ALA A 146 -8.77 0.37 -5.96
C ALA A 146 -7.48 0.39 -6.81
N GLN A 147 -7.61 0.60 -8.12
CA GLN A 147 -6.46 0.71 -9.02
C GLN A 147 -5.53 1.85 -8.62
N ASP A 148 -6.07 3.03 -8.31
CA ASP A 148 -5.28 4.20 -7.89
C ASP A 148 -4.56 3.97 -6.56
N LEU A 149 -5.20 3.29 -5.61
CA LEU A 149 -4.58 2.93 -4.33
C LEU A 149 -3.42 1.96 -4.53
N VAL A 150 -3.60 0.92 -5.38
CA VAL A 150 -2.53 -0.03 -5.69
C VAL A 150 -1.41 0.64 -6.46
N ASP A 151 -1.72 1.50 -7.43
CA ASP A 151 -0.73 2.31 -8.17
C ASP A 151 0.07 3.17 -7.20
N SER A 152 -0.57 3.78 -6.20
CA SER A 152 0.12 4.61 -5.20
C SER A 152 0.99 3.79 -4.25
N VAL A 153 0.58 2.58 -3.84
CA VAL A 153 1.48 1.66 -3.11
C VAL A 153 2.69 1.34 -3.99
N CYS A 154 2.48 0.98 -5.25
CA CYS A 154 3.56 0.64 -6.18
C CYS A 154 4.52 1.81 -6.41
N ARG A 155 4.02 3.04 -6.63
CA ARG A 155 4.86 4.24 -6.76
C ARG A 155 5.65 4.54 -5.50
N SER A 156 5.17 4.19 -4.31
CA SER A 156 5.90 4.46 -3.06
C SER A 156 6.95 3.40 -2.70
N THR A 157 6.87 2.18 -3.26
CA THR A 157 7.84 1.12 -2.95
C THR A 157 9.30 1.48 -3.22
N PRO A 158 9.67 2.14 -4.35
CA PRO A 158 11.08 2.44 -4.63
C PRO A 158 11.69 3.42 -3.62
N PHE A 159 10.88 4.32 -3.03
CA PHE A 159 11.32 5.22 -1.94
C PHE A 159 11.88 4.45 -0.73
N HIS A 160 11.29 3.30 -0.41
CA HIS A 160 11.74 2.49 0.72
C HIS A 160 12.88 1.52 0.40
N LEU A 161 13.09 1.18 -0.86
CA LEU A 161 14.03 0.11 -1.23
C LEU A 161 15.27 0.63 -1.96
N GLY A 162 15.19 1.79 -2.61
CA GLY A 162 16.22 2.25 -3.54
C GLY A 162 16.50 1.20 -4.62
N ASN A 163 17.76 1.16 -5.08
CA ASN A 163 18.25 0.16 -6.03
C ASN A 163 18.62 -1.20 -5.38
N ARG A 164 18.40 -1.36 -4.08
CA ARG A 164 18.86 -2.54 -3.33
C ARG A 164 18.10 -3.79 -3.76
N SER A 165 18.86 -4.82 -4.10
CA SER A 165 18.36 -6.16 -4.48
C SER A 165 19.06 -7.29 -3.73
N LEU A 166 20.12 -6.97 -2.98
CA LEU A 166 20.92 -7.90 -2.21
C LEU A 166 20.50 -7.92 -0.73
N PRO A 167 20.89 -8.96 0.01
CA PRO A 167 20.63 -9.03 1.44
C PRO A 167 21.30 -7.88 2.21
N SER A 168 20.62 -7.35 3.24
CA SER A 168 21.11 -6.19 3.99
C SER A 168 22.33 -6.52 4.83
N SER A 169 23.34 -5.66 4.80
CA SER A 169 24.55 -5.78 5.61
C SER A 169 24.85 -4.47 6.36
N MET A 170 25.62 -4.54 7.45
CA MET A 170 26.14 -3.33 8.11
C MET A 170 27.05 -2.51 7.20
N THR A 171 27.69 -3.13 6.21
CA THR A 171 28.51 -2.44 5.22
C THR A 171 27.70 -1.57 4.26
N ASP A 172 26.37 -1.73 4.22
CA ASP A 172 25.50 -1.00 3.30
C ASP A 172 25.46 0.50 3.61
N PHE A 173 25.64 0.90 4.87
CA PHE A 173 25.63 2.30 5.29
C PHE A 173 26.72 3.12 4.56
N ASP A 174 27.90 2.52 4.40
CA ASP A 174 29.06 3.12 3.75
C ASP A 174 29.15 2.83 2.24
N ASN A 175 28.25 1.99 1.70
CA ASN A 175 28.31 1.55 0.31
C ASN A 175 27.71 2.60 -0.67
N LEU A 176 28.57 3.30 -1.40
CA LEU A 176 28.17 4.33 -2.37
C LEU A 176 27.41 3.80 -3.60
N ASP A 177 27.48 2.49 -3.89
CA ASP A 177 26.72 1.88 -5.00
C ASP A 177 25.24 1.72 -4.66
N ILE A 178 24.88 1.82 -3.37
CA ILE A 178 23.48 1.84 -2.95
C ILE A 178 22.91 3.22 -3.24
N VAL A 179 22.00 3.29 -4.19
CA VAL A 179 21.33 4.52 -4.58
C VAL A 179 19.92 4.54 -3.99
N ILE A 180 19.63 5.61 -3.24
CA ILE A 180 18.35 5.87 -2.60
C ILE A 180 17.81 7.19 -3.13
N LEU A 181 16.49 7.38 -3.07
CA LEU A 181 15.88 8.64 -3.45
C LEU A 181 16.45 9.81 -2.63
N PRO A 182 16.63 10.99 -3.25
CA PRO A 182 17.09 12.16 -2.53
C PRO A 182 16.06 12.60 -1.47
N GLY A 183 16.58 13.23 -0.40
CA GLY A 183 15.75 13.82 0.66
C GLY A 183 14.65 14.73 0.09
N TYR A 184 13.47 14.65 0.68
CA TYR A 184 12.28 15.36 0.20
C TYR A 184 12.50 16.87 0.11
N SER A 185 12.30 17.41 -1.08
CA SER A 185 12.20 18.85 -1.29
C SER A 185 10.76 19.14 -1.69
N SER A 186 10.00 19.81 -0.82
CA SER A 186 8.63 20.22 -1.17
C SER A 186 8.70 21.40 -2.15
N PRO A 187 8.09 21.30 -3.34
CA PRO A 187 8.08 22.41 -4.28
C PRO A 187 7.33 23.65 -3.74
N ASP A 188 6.38 23.47 -2.83
CA ASP A 188 5.58 24.57 -2.24
C ASP A 188 6.25 25.22 -1.01
N ALA A 189 7.25 24.58 -0.39
CA ALA A 189 7.98 25.15 0.75
C ALA A 189 8.87 26.36 0.38
N LEU A 190 8.98 26.68 -0.92
CA LEU A 190 9.76 27.80 -1.44
C LEU A 190 8.96 29.12 -1.52
N GLN A 191 7.66 29.13 -1.20
CA GLN A 191 6.82 30.33 -1.33
C GLN A 191 6.74 31.19 -0.04
N SER A 192 7.33 30.75 1.07
CA SER A 192 7.27 31.44 2.37
C SER A 192 8.65 31.43 3.04
N ASP A 193 9.35 32.57 3.01
CA ASP A 193 10.67 32.76 3.64
C ASP A 193 10.66 32.50 5.16
N SER A 194 9.50 32.61 5.83
CA SER A 194 9.39 32.37 7.28
C SER A 194 9.26 30.89 7.65
N ASP A 195 8.68 30.07 6.77
CA ASP A 195 8.50 28.62 6.99
C ASP A 195 9.74 27.80 6.54
N TYR A 196 10.52 28.34 5.60
CA TYR A 196 11.69 27.70 5.03
C TYR A 196 12.71 27.24 6.08
N ASN A 197 12.97 28.05 7.12
CA ASN A 197 13.90 27.69 8.19
C ASN A 197 13.34 26.61 9.15
N GLN A 198 12.02 26.51 9.31
CA GLN A 198 11.40 25.49 10.16
C GLN A 198 11.39 24.11 9.48
N TYR A 199 11.22 24.08 8.16
CA TYR A 199 11.23 22.83 7.38
C TYR A 199 12.62 22.35 6.97
N ARG A 200 13.66 23.21 7.02
CA ARG A 200 15.07 22.82 6.79
C ARG A 200 15.61 21.81 7.81
N TYR A 201 15.05 21.76 9.01
CA TYR A 201 15.35 20.72 10.00
C TYR A 201 14.57 19.41 9.76
N LEU A 202 13.47 19.47 9.01
CA LEU A 202 12.64 18.30 8.64
C LEU A 202 13.07 17.68 7.32
N THR A 203 13.80 18.42 6.48
CA THR A 203 14.67 17.82 5.47
C THR A 203 15.81 17.15 6.22
N THR A 204 15.57 15.91 6.64
CA THR A 204 16.58 14.99 7.17
C THR A 204 17.87 15.20 6.37
N GLN A 205 19.01 15.46 7.05
CA GLN A 205 20.30 15.53 6.36
C GLN A 205 20.37 14.30 5.44
N SER A 206 20.75 14.49 4.17
CA SER A 206 20.68 13.43 3.14
C SER A 206 21.23 12.09 3.64
N ASP A 207 22.21 12.15 4.54
CA ASP A 207 22.81 11.01 5.19
C ASP A 207 21.86 10.30 6.19
N GLU A 208 21.20 11.01 7.11
CA GLU A 208 20.25 10.40 8.04
C GLU A 208 19.03 9.79 7.31
N HIS A 209 18.56 10.41 6.22
CA HIS A 209 17.49 9.82 5.39
C HIS A 209 17.94 8.48 4.80
N ARG A 210 19.14 8.49 4.21
CA ARG A 210 19.77 7.30 3.65
C ARG A 210 19.89 6.20 4.70
N HIS A 211 20.41 6.50 5.88
CA HIS A 211 20.56 5.53 6.97
C HIS A 211 19.20 4.92 7.38
N HIS A 212 18.14 5.73 7.51
CA HIS A 212 16.81 5.22 7.83
C HIS A 212 16.25 4.30 6.74
N VAL A 213 16.39 4.66 5.47
CA VAL A 213 15.94 3.82 4.35
C VAL A 213 16.71 2.49 4.33
N ILE A 214 18.04 2.52 4.51
CA ILE A 214 18.87 1.31 4.56
C ILE A 214 18.45 0.39 5.70
N ALA A 215 18.28 0.95 6.90
CA ALA A 215 17.99 0.19 8.11
C ALA A 215 16.56 -0.35 8.16
N GLN A 216 15.56 0.43 7.75
CA GLN A 216 14.15 0.16 8.05
C GLN A 216 13.27 0.04 6.81
N GLY A 217 13.72 0.52 5.65
CA GLY A 217 12.89 0.63 4.45
C GLY A 217 12.28 -0.70 4.00
N ALA A 218 13.09 -1.76 3.93
CA ALA A 218 12.61 -3.10 3.62
C ALA A 218 11.60 -3.61 4.66
N TRP A 219 11.85 -3.39 5.96
CA TRP A 219 10.93 -3.79 7.03
C TRP A 219 9.55 -3.13 6.90
N HIS A 220 9.52 -1.84 6.58
CA HIS A 220 8.27 -1.11 6.35
C HIS A 220 7.50 -1.65 5.14
N MET A 221 8.19 -1.95 4.03
CA MET A 221 7.53 -2.49 2.84
C MET A 221 7.04 -3.92 3.00
N MET A 222 7.67 -4.71 3.87
CA MET A 222 7.31 -6.12 4.08
C MET A 222 5.83 -6.25 4.43
N ASN A 223 5.35 -5.48 5.41
CA ASN A 223 3.94 -5.52 5.83
C ASN A 223 3.01 -5.00 4.72
N SER A 224 3.36 -3.91 4.05
CA SER A 224 2.50 -3.32 3.01
C SER A 224 2.31 -4.24 1.80
N LEU A 225 3.39 -4.84 1.32
CA LEU A 225 3.36 -5.74 0.17
C LEU A 225 2.76 -7.11 0.53
N SER A 226 3.00 -7.63 1.74
CA SER A 226 2.39 -8.90 2.17
C SER A 226 0.87 -8.77 2.26
N ARG A 227 0.37 -7.71 2.91
CA ARG A 227 -1.07 -7.42 3.02
C ARG A 227 -1.72 -7.18 1.68
N LEU A 228 -1.04 -6.49 0.77
CA LEU A 228 -1.53 -6.29 -0.58
C LEU A 228 -1.61 -7.62 -1.34
N LEU A 229 -0.60 -8.49 -1.26
CA LEU A 229 -0.64 -9.81 -1.89
C LEU A 229 -1.73 -10.70 -1.28
N GLU A 230 -1.92 -10.66 0.04
CA GLU A 230 -3.01 -11.35 0.74
C GLU A 230 -4.39 -10.89 0.20
N LEU A 231 -4.62 -9.57 0.14
CA LEU A 231 -5.85 -8.98 -0.40
C LEU A 231 -6.12 -9.44 -1.84
N LEU A 232 -5.08 -9.43 -2.69
CA LEU A 232 -5.19 -9.84 -4.09
C LEU A 232 -5.45 -11.35 -4.24
N SER A 233 -4.97 -12.16 -3.29
CA SER A 233 -5.25 -13.60 -3.27
C SER A 233 -6.66 -13.92 -2.80
N GLU A 234 -7.18 -13.15 -1.83
CA GLU A 234 -8.52 -13.36 -1.26
C GLU A 234 -9.64 -12.83 -2.15
N GLU A 235 -9.39 -11.76 -2.91
CA GLU A 235 -10.40 -11.08 -3.72
C GLU A 235 -10.03 -11.08 -5.21
N PRO A 236 -10.45 -12.12 -5.97
CA PRO A 236 -10.23 -12.19 -7.41
C PRO A 236 -10.77 -10.98 -8.16
N THR A 237 -11.86 -10.36 -7.65
CA THR A 237 -12.39 -9.13 -8.23
C THR A 237 -11.35 -8.02 -8.21
N ILE A 238 -10.66 -7.79 -7.09
CA ILE A 238 -9.60 -6.77 -6.96
C ILE A 238 -8.38 -7.14 -7.81
N ALA A 239 -7.98 -8.42 -7.82
CA ALA A 239 -6.88 -8.90 -8.65
C ALA A 239 -7.13 -8.68 -10.15
N ASN A 240 -8.35 -8.91 -10.61
CA ASN A 240 -8.76 -8.69 -12.00
C ASN A 240 -8.90 -7.20 -12.38
N LEU A 241 -8.80 -6.28 -11.42
CA LEU A 241 -8.77 -4.84 -11.71
C LEU A 241 -7.37 -4.38 -12.11
N LEU A 242 -6.35 -5.09 -11.65
CA LEU A 242 -4.96 -4.65 -11.76
C LEU A 242 -4.53 -4.48 -13.22
N ARG A 243 -3.70 -3.47 -13.45
CA ARG A 243 -3.06 -3.26 -14.74
C ARG A 243 -2.25 -4.49 -15.15
N PRO A 244 -2.10 -4.75 -16.46
CA PRO A 244 -1.23 -5.81 -16.96
C PRO A 244 0.18 -5.73 -16.34
N GLY A 245 0.67 -6.84 -15.80
CA GLY A 245 2.00 -6.94 -15.18
C GLY A 245 2.11 -6.36 -13.76
N GLN A 246 1.10 -5.64 -13.24
CA GLN A 246 1.19 -5.02 -11.91
C GLN A 246 1.30 -6.05 -10.79
N HIS A 247 0.54 -7.14 -10.85
CA HIS A 247 0.65 -8.23 -9.88
C HIS A 247 2.07 -8.85 -9.86
N GLN A 248 2.65 -9.08 -11.04
CA GLN A 248 4.02 -9.59 -11.15
C GLN A 248 5.05 -8.58 -10.61
N TRP A 249 4.81 -7.29 -10.86
CA TRP A 249 5.65 -6.21 -10.31
C TRP A 249 5.58 -6.19 -8.78
N ILE A 250 4.39 -6.24 -8.18
CA ILE A 250 4.22 -6.30 -6.71
C ILE A 250 4.96 -7.51 -6.13
N ARG A 251 4.79 -8.68 -6.76
CA ARG A 251 5.49 -9.92 -6.35
C ARG A 251 7.00 -9.80 -6.45
N SER A 252 7.53 -9.17 -7.50
CA SER A 252 8.98 -8.99 -7.67
C SER A 252 9.54 -8.06 -6.60
N GLN A 253 8.82 -7.00 -6.24
CA GLN A 253 9.23 -6.13 -5.14
C GLN A 253 9.18 -6.87 -3.81
N PHE A 254 8.13 -7.65 -3.54
CA PHE A 254 8.02 -8.43 -2.30
C PHE A 254 9.18 -9.42 -2.15
N LEU A 255 9.57 -10.11 -3.22
CA LEU A 255 10.76 -10.97 -3.22
C LEU A 255 12.04 -10.17 -2.94
N ARG A 256 12.17 -8.96 -3.49
CA ARG A 256 13.31 -8.06 -3.21
C ARG A 256 13.39 -7.66 -1.74
N VAL A 257 12.25 -7.37 -1.11
CA VAL A 257 12.16 -7.13 0.34
C VAL A 257 12.58 -8.37 1.12
N ARG A 258 12.07 -9.53 0.75
CA ARG A 258 12.39 -10.81 1.42
C ARG A 258 13.89 -11.12 1.37
N THR A 259 14.52 -10.94 0.22
CA THR A 259 15.98 -11.07 0.03
C THR A 259 16.71 -10.07 0.92
N SER A 260 16.30 -8.80 0.90
CA SER A 260 16.93 -7.74 1.72
C SER A 260 16.89 -8.07 3.21
N LEU A 261 15.82 -8.70 3.69
CA LEU A 261 15.62 -9.06 5.10
C LEU A 261 16.12 -10.46 5.48
N HIS A 262 16.76 -11.20 4.57
CA HIS A 262 17.21 -12.57 4.80
C HIS A 262 16.09 -13.52 5.30
N ILE A 263 14.84 -13.31 4.90
CA ILE A 263 13.75 -14.20 5.31
C ILE A 263 13.81 -15.47 4.45
N PRO A 264 13.96 -16.67 5.07
CA PRO A 264 14.03 -17.92 4.33
C PRO A 264 12.77 -18.15 3.48
N SER A 265 12.94 -18.72 2.29
CA SER A 265 11.79 -19.25 1.56
C SER A 265 11.37 -20.54 2.24
N ALA A 266 10.11 -20.64 2.67
CA ALA A 266 9.58 -21.93 3.13
C ALA A 266 9.63 -22.92 1.96
N GLY A 267 10.62 -23.80 2.00
CA GLY A 267 10.98 -24.72 0.92
C GLY A 267 12.48 -24.61 0.63
N TYR A 268 13.20 -25.68 1.03
CA TYR A 268 14.64 -25.94 0.84
C TYR A 268 15.61 -25.68 2.00
N ASP A 269 15.20 -25.85 3.25
CA ASP A 269 16.14 -26.14 4.35
C ASP A 269 15.67 -27.37 5.12
N ASP A 270 15.64 -28.53 4.45
CA ASP A 270 15.67 -29.84 5.11
C ASP A 270 16.05 -30.99 4.17
N VAL A 271 17.08 -30.83 3.33
CA VAL A 271 17.81 -31.98 2.75
C VAL A 271 19.29 -31.65 2.57
N ASN A 272 20.08 -32.11 3.53
CA ASN A 272 21.51 -32.46 3.46
C ASN A 272 22.51 -31.47 2.84
N HIS A 273 23.38 -30.98 3.73
CA HIS A 273 24.81 -30.88 3.46
C HIS A 273 25.34 -32.16 2.78
N ASN A 274 26.10 -31.93 1.71
CA ASN A 274 26.89 -32.87 0.89
C ASN A 274 26.20 -33.41 -0.37
N ASN A 275 26.86 -33.12 -1.51
CA ASN A 275 26.55 -33.47 -2.90
C ASN A 275 25.45 -32.62 -3.55
N ILE A 276 25.87 -31.62 -4.33
CA ILE A 276 25.71 -31.55 -5.80
C ILE A 276 26.51 -30.31 -6.26
N SER A 277 27.84 -30.48 -6.31
CA SER A 277 28.60 -29.91 -7.42
C SER A 277 28.45 -30.91 -8.58
N GLU A 278 28.12 -30.44 -9.79
CA GLU A 278 28.26 -31.12 -11.11
C GLU A 278 27.02 -31.33 -12.01
N LYS A 279 25.79 -30.85 -11.73
CA LYS A 279 24.66 -31.19 -12.65
C LYS A 279 23.70 -30.09 -13.11
N LEU A 280 24.18 -28.85 -13.34
CA LEU A 280 23.39 -27.86 -14.10
C LEU A 280 24.22 -27.08 -15.13
N LEU A 281 25.08 -27.80 -15.86
CA LEU A 281 25.59 -27.42 -17.18
C LEU A 281 25.33 -28.55 -18.17
N ALA A 282 24.06 -28.80 -18.49
CA ALA A 282 23.65 -29.51 -19.71
C ALA A 282 22.12 -29.44 -19.87
N ASN A 283 21.72 -28.97 -21.06
CA ASN A 283 20.39 -28.86 -21.65
C ASN A 283 19.62 -27.57 -21.38
#